data_AF-A0AAJ2UQK4-F1
#
_entry.id   AF-A0AAJ2UQK4-F1
#
_cell.length_a   1.000
_cell.length_b   1.000
_cell.length_c   1.000
_cell.angle_alpha   90.00
_cell.angle_beta   90.00
_cell.angle_gamma   90.00
#
_symmetry.space_group_name_H-M   'P 1'
#
loop_
_entity.id
_entity.type
_entity.pdbx_description
1 polymer ?
#
loop_
_entity_poly.entity_id
_entity_poly.type
_entity_poly.pdbx_seq_one_letter_code
_entity_poly.pdbx_strand_id
1 'polypeptide(L)'
;MKYVYSTQWMGLGRAGLVVLALADDLEPLLDEPVLGSPYGLTNPGFEFGMTGWTSSTWSGSGTASRDTAVYRTGHASAKVTIPVSHGRLRRSS
;
A
#
# COMPACT_ATOMS: atom_id res chain seq x y z
N MET A 1 10.78 32.92 -20.61
CA MET A 1 10.53 31.75 -19.72
C MET A 1 9.67 30.76 -20.51
N LYS A 2 10.25 29.70 -21.08
CA LYS A 2 9.52 28.69 -21.86
C LYS A 2 8.99 27.61 -20.91
N TYR A 3 7.71 27.27 -21.01
CA TYR A 3 7.03 26.30 -20.16
C TYR A 3 7.59 24.89 -20.37
N VAL A 4 8.39 24.40 -19.42
CA VAL A 4 8.90 23.01 -19.35
C VAL A 4 8.02 22.18 -18.40
N TYR A 5 6.70 22.34 -18.49
CA TYR A 5 5.76 21.54 -17.69
C TYR A 5 4.87 20.63 -18.54
N SER A 6 4.81 20.82 -19.85
CA SER A 6 3.95 20.04 -20.76
C SER A 6 4.57 18.72 -21.24
N THR A 7 5.91 18.62 -21.28
CA THR A 7 6.61 17.45 -21.86
C THR A 7 6.38 16.15 -21.09
N GLN A 8 6.39 16.20 -19.75
CA GLN A 8 6.17 15.02 -18.91
C GLN A 8 4.75 14.46 -19.06
N TRP A 9 3.76 15.36 -19.16
CA TRP A 9 2.36 14.98 -19.31
C TRP A 9 2.06 14.43 -20.70
N MET A 10 2.71 14.95 -21.74
CA MET A 10 2.69 14.38 -23.08
C MET A 10 3.33 12.98 -23.12
N GLY A 11 4.42 12.77 -22.36
CA GLY A 11 5.08 11.47 -22.25
C GLY A 11 4.15 10.41 -21.62
N LEU A 12 3.46 10.77 -20.54
CA LEU A 12 2.47 9.91 -19.91
C LEU A 12 1.29 9.58 -20.82
N GLY A 13 0.78 10.57 -21.57
CA GLY A 13 -0.29 10.35 -22.55
C GLY A 13 0.12 9.36 -23.64
N ARG A 14 1.36 9.45 -24.14
CA ARG A 14 1.89 8.50 -25.12
C ARG A 14 2.08 7.10 -24.55
N ALA A 15 2.56 6.98 -23.31
CA ALA A 15 2.66 5.71 -22.63
C ALA A 15 1.29 5.05 -22.45
N GLY A 16 0.27 5.83 -22.05
CA GLY A 16 -1.12 5.35 -21.95
C GLY A 16 -1.67 4.82 -23.28
N LEU A 17 -1.38 5.50 -24.40
CA LEU A 17 -1.78 5.02 -25.73
C LEU A 17 -1.09 3.72 -26.13
N VAL A 18 0.18 3.52 -25.74
CA VAL A 18 0.90 2.26 -25.98
C VAL A 18 0.31 1.13 -25.13
N VAL A 19 0.00 1.39 -23.86
CA VAL A 19 -0.67 0.41 -22.99
C VAL A 19 -2.05 0.04 -23.53
N LEU A 20 -2.81 1.02 -24.03
CA LEU A 20 -4.12 0.76 -24.64
C LEU A 20 -4.00 -0.05 -25.94
N ALA A 21 -2.99 0.24 -26.77
CA ALA A 21 -2.76 -0.50 -28.01
C ALA A 21 -2.32 -1.95 -27.78
N LEU A 22 -1.73 -2.24 -26.63
CA LEU A 22 -1.25 -3.57 -26.22
C LEU A 22 -2.17 -4.23 -25.20
N ALA A 23 -3.38 -3.70 -24.97
CA ALA A 23 -4.25 -4.16 -23.89
C ALA A 23 -4.55 -5.66 -23.99
N ASP A 24 -4.90 -6.15 -25.17
CA ASP A 24 -5.23 -7.56 -25.42
C ASP A 24 -4.00 -8.49 -25.20
N ASP A 25 -2.79 -8.01 -25.50
CA ASP A 25 -1.54 -8.76 -25.29
C ASP A 25 -1.10 -8.73 -23.83
N LEU A 26 -1.42 -7.67 -23.10
CA LEU A 26 -1.07 -7.45 -21.70
C LEU A 26 -2.07 -8.13 -20.74
N GLU A 27 -3.33 -8.24 -21.12
CA GLU A 27 -4.41 -8.84 -20.31
C GLU A 27 -4.01 -10.21 -19.71
N PRO A 28 -3.52 -11.20 -20.47
CA PRO A 28 -3.13 -12.49 -19.89
C PRO A 28 -1.92 -12.41 -18.96
N LEU A 29 -1.04 -11.42 -19.13
CA LEU A 29 0.13 -11.19 -18.26
C LEU A 29 -0.24 -10.47 -16.96
N LEU A 30 -1.34 -9.70 -16.97
CA LEU A 30 -1.91 -9.04 -15.80
C LEU A 30 -2.80 -9.98 -14.99
N ASP A 31 -3.48 -10.91 -15.67
CA ASP A 31 -4.31 -11.95 -15.07
C ASP A 31 -3.49 -13.09 -14.47
N GLU A 32 -2.27 -13.32 -14.95
CA GLU A 32 -1.35 -14.22 -14.27
C GLU A 32 -1.01 -13.61 -12.90
N PRO A 33 -1.39 -14.23 -11.78
CA PRO A 33 -0.81 -13.85 -10.50
C PRO A 33 0.69 -13.99 -10.69
N VAL A 34 1.48 -12.96 -10.35
CA VAL A 34 2.95 -13.00 -10.50
C VAL A 34 3.50 -14.08 -9.53
N LEU A 35 3.36 -15.34 -9.89
CA LEU A 35 3.73 -16.54 -9.15
C LEU A 35 5.23 -16.68 -9.31
N GLY A 36 5.96 -16.14 -8.34
CA GLY A 36 7.41 -15.95 -8.43
C GLY A 36 7.86 -14.50 -8.30
N SER A 37 6.94 -13.56 -8.04
CA SER A 37 7.32 -12.26 -7.52
C SER A 37 8.20 -12.46 -6.27
N PRO A 38 9.42 -11.91 -6.19
CA PRO A 38 10.21 -11.93 -4.95
C PRO A 38 9.50 -11.23 -3.77
N TYR A 39 8.32 -10.66 -4.01
CA TYR A 39 7.47 -9.94 -3.06
C TYR A 39 6.29 -10.77 -2.55
N GLY A 40 6.36 -12.10 -2.57
CA GLY A 40 5.46 -12.90 -1.73
C GLY A 40 5.52 -12.37 -0.29
N LEU A 41 4.40 -11.84 0.22
CA LEU A 41 4.35 -11.28 1.56
C LEU A 41 4.80 -12.37 2.54
N THR A 42 5.88 -12.12 3.30
CA THR A 42 6.52 -13.13 4.17
C THR A 42 5.57 -13.75 5.21
N ASN A 43 4.46 -13.08 5.52
CA ASN A 43 3.48 -13.53 6.52
C ASN A 43 2.12 -12.86 6.28
N PRO A 44 1.38 -13.23 5.22
CA PRO A 44 0.17 -12.51 4.82
C PRO A 44 -1.03 -12.78 5.75
N GLY A 45 -1.02 -13.92 6.44
CA GLY A 45 -2.07 -14.33 7.38
C GLY A 45 -1.77 -14.00 8.85
N PHE A 46 -0.61 -13.43 9.17
CA PHE A 46 -0.21 -13.12 10.55
C PHE A 46 -0.15 -14.34 11.49
N GLU A 47 -0.03 -15.55 10.94
CA GLU A 47 0.01 -16.80 11.71
C GLU A 47 1.30 -16.92 12.53
N PHE A 48 2.37 -16.29 12.07
CA PHE A 48 3.68 -16.26 12.72
C PHE A 48 3.98 -14.90 13.37
N GLY A 49 3.01 -14.33 14.08
CA GLY A 49 3.20 -13.01 14.70
C GLY A 49 3.17 -11.87 13.67
N MET A 50 3.91 -10.80 13.96
CA MET A 50 4.13 -9.66 13.04
C MET A 50 5.39 -9.84 12.18
N THR A 51 5.94 -11.06 12.08
CA THR A 51 7.17 -11.33 11.33
C THR A 51 7.07 -10.80 9.89
N GLY A 52 8.07 -10.02 9.46
CA GLY A 52 8.09 -9.38 8.13
C GLY A 52 7.24 -8.10 8.02
N TRP A 53 6.54 -7.70 9.08
CA TRP A 53 5.73 -6.49 9.14
C TRP A 53 6.26 -5.53 10.20
N THR A 54 6.23 -4.23 9.89
CA THR A 54 6.62 -3.18 10.83
C THR A 54 5.69 -1.98 10.71
N SER A 55 5.47 -1.30 11.83
CA SER A 55 4.74 -0.03 11.83
C SER A 55 5.55 1.03 11.09
N SER A 56 4.89 1.81 10.23
CA SER A 56 5.51 2.94 9.55
C SER A 56 5.86 4.04 10.56
N THR A 57 7.11 4.47 10.57
CA THR A 57 7.62 5.48 11.51
C THR A 57 7.33 6.92 11.08
N TRP A 58 7.01 7.13 9.80
CA TRP A 58 6.78 8.47 9.23
C TRP A 58 5.34 8.98 9.38
N SER A 59 4.38 8.11 9.76
CA SER A 59 2.94 8.43 9.76
C SER A 59 2.32 8.59 11.16
N GLY A 60 3.14 8.72 12.21
CA GLY A 60 2.68 8.93 13.59
C GLY A 60 2.94 7.74 14.52
N SER A 61 2.29 7.74 15.69
CA SER A 61 2.52 6.77 16.79
C SER A 61 1.56 5.57 16.80
N GLY A 62 1.03 5.20 15.63
CA GLY A 62 0.20 4.00 15.50
C GLY A 62 0.99 2.74 15.85
N THR A 63 0.35 1.82 16.56
CA THR A 63 0.93 0.51 16.90
C THR A 63 0.20 -0.60 16.15
N ALA A 64 0.95 -1.64 15.78
CA ALA A 64 0.39 -2.85 15.17
C ALA A 64 0.68 -4.06 16.07
N SER A 65 -0.29 -4.96 16.17
CA SER A 65 -0.19 -6.17 17.00
C SER A 65 -0.96 -7.31 16.35
N ARG A 66 -0.63 -8.55 16.71
CA ARG A 66 -1.37 -9.74 16.28
C ARG A 66 -2.65 -9.88 17.10
N ASP A 67 -3.76 -10.14 16.43
CA ASP A 67 -5.06 -10.45 17.03
C ASP A 67 -5.46 -11.88 16.64
N THR A 68 -6.03 -12.63 17.58
CA THR A 68 -6.54 -14.00 17.39
C THR A 68 -8.04 -14.12 17.66
N ALA A 69 -8.68 -13.05 18.13
CA ALA A 69 -10.11 -13.00 18.38
C ALA A 69 -10.89 -12.65 17.09
N VAL A 70 -10.29 -11.83 16.22
CA VAL A 70 -10.90 -11.41 14.96
C VAL A 70 -9.95 -11.75 13.82
N TYR A 71 -10.41 -12.58 12.88
CA TYR A 71 -9.63 -12.99 11.72
C TYR A 71 -10.56 -13.33 10.54
N ARG A 72 -10.02 -13.25 9.32
CA ARG A 72 -10.78 -13.54 8.08
C ARG A 72 -10.63 -15.00 7.65
N THR A 73 -9.40 -15.49 7.66
CA THR A 73 -9.00 -16.87 7.35
C THR A 73 -7.86 -17.28 8.28
N GLY A 74 -7.73 -18.56 8.59
CA GLY A 74 -6.72 -19.03 9.55
C GLY A 74 -7.12 -18.76 11.00
N HIS A 75 -6.19 -18.28 11.81
CA HIS A 75 -6.35 -18.07 13.25
C HIS A 75 -5.89 -16.68 13.72
N ALA A 76 -5.44 -15.82 12.82
CA ALA A 76 -4.94 -14.51 13.19
C ALA A 76 -5.22 -13.39 12.18
N SER A 77 -5.05 -12.16 12.66
CA SER A 77 -5.00 -10.95 11.85
C SER A 77 -4.05 -9.92 12.46
N ALA A 78 -3.74 -8.85 11.72
CA ALA A 78 -3.11 -7.67 12.27
C ALA A 78 -4.16 -6.66 12.74
N LYS A 79 -4.00 -6.19 13.98
CA LYS A 79 -4.76 -5.08 14.55
C LYS A 79 -3.89 -3.85 14.63
N VAL A 80 -4.36 -2.76 14.01
CA VAL A 80 -3.73 -1.45 14.05
C VAL A 80 -4.50 -0.55 15.01
N THR A 81 -3.79 0.07 15.95
CA THR A 81 -4.34 1.04 16.91
C THR A 81 -3.68 2.39 16.69
N ILE A 82 -4.50 3.41 16.43
CA ILE A 82 -4.04 4.79 16.26
C ILE A 82 -4.41 5.56 17.53
N PRO A 83 -3.47 6.19 18.23
CA PRO A 83 -3.80 7.04 19.36
C PRO A 83 -4.56 8.28 18.87
N VAL A 84 -5.67 8.59 19.52
CA VAL A 84 -6.43 9.81 19.25
C VAL A 84 -5.58 11.03 19.60
N SER A 85 -5.27 11.87 18.61
CA SER A 85 -4.69 13.17 18.86
C SER A 85 -5.76 14.09 19.44
N HIS A 86 -5.74 14.27 20.76
CA HIS A 86 -6.55 15.32 21.40
C HIS A 86 -6.08 16.68 20.87
N GLY A 87 -6.94 17.36 20.11
CA GLY A 87 -6.71 18.73 19.68
C GLY A 87 -6.44 19.62 20.89
N ARG A 88 -5.19 20.07 21.04
CA ARG A 88 -4.82 21.02 22.09
C ARG A 88 -5.44 22.37 21.74
N LEU A 89 -6.60 22.69 22.32
CA LEU A 89 -7.15 24.05 22.35
C LEU A 89 -6.14 24.96 23.06
N ARG A 90 -5.33 25.68 22.28
CA ARG A 90 -4.52 26.80 22.79
C ARG A 90 -5.45 28.00 22.91
N ARG A 91 -5.80 28.36 24.13
CA ARG A 91 -6.42 29.66 24.44
C ARG A 91 -5.30 30.70 24.40
N SER A 92 -5.33 31.60 23.43
CA SER A 92 -4.48 32.78 23.40
C SER A 92 -4.99 33.78 24.45
N SER A 93 -4.11 34.14 25.38
CA SER A 93 -4.24 35.28 26.31
C SER A 93 -4.02 36.60 25.59
#